data_AF-A0A0B8PM33-F1
#
_entry.id   AF-A0A0B8PM33-F1
#
_cell.length_a   1.000
_cell.length_b   1.000
_cell.length_c   1.000
_cell.angle_alpha   90.00
_cell.angle_beta   90.00
_cell.angle_gamma   90.00
#
_symmetry.space_group_name_H-M   'P 1'
#
loop_
_entity.id
_entity.type
_entity.pdbx_description
1 polymer ?
#
loop_
_entity_poly.entity_id
_entity_poly.type
_entity_poly.pdbx_seq_one_letter_code
_entity_poly.pdbx_strand_id
1 'polypeptide(L)'
;MAKHVDLLIGMVPIVNLEWIQKFVRDTRDRGHSREAVTDSIVRSMDDYLNYITPQFSRTHINFQRVPTVDTSNPLNAKGIPSLDESFVVIRMRGFKNVDFPYLLSMIDGSFMSRHNTLVVPGGKMSFAMELIIRPILQQLLETGKIG
;
A
#
# COMPACT_ATOMS: atom_id res chain seq x y z
N MET A 1 -6.02 -15.23 -12.93
CA MET A 1 -6.92 -15.57 -11.80
C MET A 1 -7.41 -14.28 -11.16
N ALA A 2 -8.71 -13.97 -11.26
CA ALA A 2 -9.46 -12.93 -10.51
C ALA A 2 -10.94 -12.88 -10.99
N LYS A 3 -11.54 -14.02 -11.36
CA LYS A 3 -12.88 -14.05 -11.99
C LYS A 3 -14.04 -14.11 -11.00
N HIS A 4 -13.77 -14.29 -9.70
CA HIS A 4 -14.77 -14.57 -8.68
C HIS A 4 -14.49 -13.81 -7.36
N VAL A 5 -13.99 -12.58 -7.44
CA VAL A 5 -13.66 -11.82 -6.24
C VAL A 5 -14.51 -10.57 -6.14
N ASP A 6 -15.31 -10.50 -5.09
CA ASP A 6 -16.23 -9.39 -4.84
C ASP A 6 -15.54 -8.16 -4.26
N LEU A 7 -14.36 -8.28 -3.63
CA LEU A 7 -13.56 -7.13 -3.20
C LEU A 7 -12.07 -7.47 -3.26
N LEU A 8 -11.26 -6.56 -3.82
CA LEU A 8 -9.82 -6.74 -3.99
C LEU A 8 -9.11 -5.52 -3.41
N ILE A 9 -8.30 -5.75 -2.38
CA ILE A 9 -7.53 -4.70 -1.70
C ILE A 9 -6.04 -4.97 -1.95
N GLY A 10 -5.33 -3.97 -2.44
CA GLY A 10 -3.88 -4.00 -2.62
C GLY A 10 -3.17 -3.26 -1.50
N MET A 11 -2.24 -3.94 -0.84
CA MET A 11 -1.34 -3.34 0.16
C MET A 11 0.04 -3.20 -0.49
N VAL A 12 0.47 -1.97 -0.77
CA VAL A 12 1.59 -1.71 -1.68
C VAL A 12 2.61 -0.79 -1.02
N PRO A 13 3.75 -1.28 -0.50
CA PRO A 13 4.88 -0.38 -0.28
C PRO A 13 5.38 0.15 -1.64
N ILE A 14 5.88 1.38 -1.71
CA ILE A 14 6.66 1.77 -2.89
C ILE A 14 7.88 0.86 -3.03
N VAL A 15 8.34 0.64 -4.26
CA VAL A 15 9.45 -0.29 -4.58
C VAL A 15 10.67 -0.06 -3.69
N ASN A 16 11.07 1.21 -3.49
CA ASN A 16 12.20 1.53 -2.62
C ASN A 16 11.98 1.07 -1.17
N LEU A 17 10.78 1.26 -0.62
CA LEU A 17 10.43 0.81 0.72
C LEU A 17 10.44 -0.72 0.82
N GLU A 18 9.95 -1.40 -0.22
CA GLU A 18 9.99 -2.86 -0.31
C GLU A 18 11.43 -3.40 -0.28
N TRP A 19 12.32 -2.77 -1.05
CA TRP A 19 13.73 -3.14 -1.07
C TRP A 19 14.43 -2.84 0.25
N ILE A 20 14.16 -1.70 0.90
CA ILE A 20 14.69 -1.40 2.24
C ILE A 20 14.24 -2.48 3.24
N GLN A 21 12.97 -2.83 3.23
CA GLN A 21 12.43 -3.88 4.11
C GLN A 21 13.08 -5.23 3.87
N LYS A 22 13.24 -5.64 2.62
CA LYS A 22 13.93 -6.88 2.25
C LYS A 22 15.39 -6.85 2.69
N PHE A 23 16.08 -5.74 2.42
CA PHE A 23 17.49 -5.57 2.75
C PHE A 23 17.75 -5.67 4.25
N VAL A 24 17.01 -4.89 5.05
CA VAL A 24 17.12 -4.92 6.51
C VAL A 24 16.81 -6.31 7.05
N ARG A 25 15.74 -6.96 6.58
CA ARG A 25 15.34 -8.30 7.05
C ARG A 25 16.39 -9.37 6.70
N ASP A 26 16.85 -9.42 5.46
CA ASP A 26 17.73 -10.49 4.99
C ASP A 26 19.18 -10.31 5.49
N THR A 27 19.63 -9.08 5.73
CA THR A 27 20.96 -8.83 6.31
C THR A 27 20.98 -8.97 7.83
N ARG A 28 19.99 -8.41 8.54
CA ARG A 28 19.94 -8.40 10.01
C ARG A 28 19.44 -9.71 10.59
N ASP A 29 18.34 -10.24 10.06
CA ASP A 29 17.65 -11.39 10.67
C ASP A 29 18.18 -12.72 10.13
N ARG A 30 18.64 -12.74 8.87
CA ARG A 30 19.13 -13.97 8.21
C ARG A 30 20.65 -14.03 8.00
N GLY A 31 21.37 -12.93 8.26
CA GLY A 31 22.82 -12.87 8.17
C GLY A 31 23.36 -13.01 6.74
N HIS A 32 22.56 -12.77 5.70
CA HIS A 32 23.05 -12.78 4.32
C HIS A 32 23.98 -11.59 4.05
N SER A 33 24.95 -11.78 3.15
CA SER A 33 25.79 -10.67 2.68
C SER A 33 24.97 -9.69 1.84
N ARG A 34 25.43 -8.44 1.78
CA ARG A 34 24.76 -7.37 1.04
C ARG A 34 24.66 -7.70 -0.45
N GLU A 35 25.68 -8.35 -0.98
CA GLU A 35 25.79 -8.79 -2.37
C GLU A 35 24.74 -9.87 -2.67
N ALA A 36 24.62 -10.88 -1.80
CA ALA A 36 23.65 -11.96 -1.98
C ALA A 36 22.20 -11.44 -1.98
N VAL A 37 21.89 -10.45 -1.13
CA VAL A 37 20.57 -9.81 -1.10
C VAL A 37 20.32 -8.97 -2.37
N THR A 38 21.32 -8.22 -2.82
CA THR A 38 21.22 -7.43 -4.06
C THR A 38 20.95 -8.32 -5.26
N ASP A 39 21.69 -9.42 -5.39
CA ASP A 39 21.48 -10.40 -6.45
C ASP A 39 20.09 -11.04 -6.38
N SER A 40 19.59 -11.30 -5.16
CA SER A 40 18.23 -11.80 -4.97
C SER A 40 17.17 -10.81 -5.45
N ILE A 41 17.35 -9.51 -5.18
CA ILE A 41 16.44 -8.46 -5.66
C ILE A 41 16.41 -8.43 -7.18
N VAL A 42 17.58 -8.42 -7.83
CA VAL A 42 17.69 -8.42 -9.30
C VAL A 42 17.01 -9.64 -9.90
N ARG A 43 17.25 -10.84 -9.36
CA ARG A 43 16.61 -12.08 -9.84
C ARG A 43 15.09 -12.04 -9.71
N SER A 44 14.55 -11.41 -8.67
CA SER A 44 13.10 -11.29 -8.47
C SER A 44 12.43 -10.19 -9.30
N MET A 45 13.21 -9.33 -9.97
CA MET A 45 12.68 -8.15 -10.65
C MET A 45 11.78 -8.52 -11.83
N ASP A 46 12.15 -9.53 -12.61
CA ASP A 46 11.35 -9.99 -13.74
C ASP A 46 9.97 -10.46 -13.29
N ASP A 47 9.94 -11.31 -12.25
CA ASP A 47 8.69 -11.78 -11.66
C ASP A 47 7.86 -10.63 -11.06
N TYR A 48 8.52 -9.66 -10.44
CA TYR A 48 7.87 -8.48 -9.87
C TYR A 48 7.12 -7.67 -10.93
N LEU A 49 7.74 -7.47 -12.09
CA LEU A 49 7.14 -6.71 -13.19
C LEU A 49 6.06 -7.50 -13.92
N ASN A 50 6.30 -8.80 -14.17
CA ASN A 50 5.41 -9.62 -14.98
C ASN A 50 4.22 -10.18 -14.20
N TYR A 51 4.36 -10.40 -12.89
CA TYR A 51 3.34 -11.08 -12.09
C TYR A 51 2.83 -10.27 -10.90
N ILE A 52 3.65 -9.46 -10.23
CA ILE A 52 3.22 -8.71 -9.03
C ILE A 52 2.55 -7.39 -9.41
N THR A 53 3.27 -6.52 -10.12
CA THR A 53 2.80 -5.17 -10.51
C THR A 53 1.44 -5.16 -11.22
N PRO A 54 1.14 -6.09 -12.17
CA PRO A 54 -0.15 -6.10 -12.85
C PRO A 54 -1.35 -6.38 -11.93
N GLN A 55 -1.14 -6.99 -10.75
CA GLN A 55 -2.22 -7.27 -9.80
C GLN A 55 -2.81 -5.98 -9.21
N PHE A 56 -2.00 -4.96 -8.97
CA PHE A 56 -2.46 -3.67 -8.43
C PHE A 56 -3.29 -2.84 -9.41
N SER A 57 -3.29 -3.23 -10.69
CA SER A 57 -4.23 -2.68 -11.69
C SER A 57 -5.61 -3.34 -11.64
N ARG A 58 -5.75 -4.46 -10.92
CA ARG A 58 -6.99 -5.24 -10.81
C ARG A 58 -7.70 -5.04 -9.47
N THR A 59 -7.05 -4.46 -8.49
CA THR A 59 -7.62 -4.14 -7.19
C THR A 59 -8.67 -3.03 -7.27
N HIS A 60 -9.62 -3.08 -6.35
CA HIS A 60 -10.65 -2.06 -6.17
C HIS A 60 -10.12 -0.90 -5.31
N ILE A 61 -9.30 -1.21 -4.30
CA ILE A 61 -8.69 -0.22 -3.41
C ILE A 61 -7.20 -0.54 -3.28
N ASN A 62 -6.34 0.46 -3.46
CA ASN A 62 -4.92 0.33 -3.18
C ASN A 62 -4.54 1.24 -2.02
N PHE A 63 -3.91 0.66 -1.00
CA PHE A 63 -3.23 1.36 0.09
C PHE A 63 -1.73 1.34 -0.20
N GLN A 64 -1.23 2.45 -0.74
CA GLN A 64 0.17 2.59 -1.09
C GLN A 64 0.93 3.35 -0.02
N ARG A 65 1.91 2.73 0.63
CA ARG A 65 2.74 3.39 1.64
C ARG A 65 3.93 4.11 1.00
N VAL A 66 4.02 5.41 1.26
CA VAL A 66 5.04 6.32 0.70
C VAL A 66 5.80 6.97 1.86
N PRO A 67 7.08 6.62 2.07
CA PRO A 67 7.95 7.31 3.01
C PRO A 67 8.13 8.79 2.66
N THR A 68 8.19 9.64 3.69
CA THR A 68 8.52 11.08 3.57
C THR A 68 9.98 11.38 3.92
N VAL A 69 10.77 10.34 4.17
CA VAL A 69 12.21 10.39 4.41
C VAL A 69 12.99 9.97 3.16
N ASP A 70 14.29 10.26 3.13
CA ASP A 70 15.15 9.88 2.01
C ASP A 70 15.25 8.35 1.87
N THR A 71 14.71 7.87 0.76
CA THR A 71 14.77 6.46 0.34
C THR A 71 15.37 6.32 -1.05
N SER A 72 16.15 7.32 -1.51
CA SER A 72 16.76 7.35 -2.84
C SER A 72 17.76 6.21 -3.07
N ASN A 73 18.50 5.80 -2.03
CA ASN A 73 19.38 4.63 -2.04
C ASN A 73 18.91 3.57 -1.03
N PRO A 74 18.07 2.61 -1.44
CA PRO A 74 17.50 1.60 -0.54
C PRO A 74 18.54 0.60 -0.01
N LEU A 75 19.68 0.43 -0.70
CA LEU A 75 20.76 -0.46 -0.26
C LEU A 75 21.51 0.11 0.95
N ASN A 76 21.53 1.45 1.12
CA ASN A 76 22.22 2.12 2.22
C ASN A 76 21.25 2.67 3.29
N ALA A 77 20.00 2.24 3.28
CA ALA A 77 19.03 2.70 4.26
C ALA A 77 19.44 2.26 5.68
N LYS A 78 19.40 3.20 6.63
CA LYS A 78 19.74 2.96 8.03
C LYS A 78 18.70 2.11 8.77
N GLY A 79 17.48 2.08 8.25
CA GLY A 79 16.37 1.37 8.83
C GLY A 79 15.12 1.48 7.95
N ILE A 80 14.10 0.73 8.33
CA ILE A 80 12.79 0.81 7.68
C ILE A 80 12.11 2.07 8.21
N PRO A 81 11.69 3.02 7.35
CA PRO A 81 10.90 4.18 7.77
C PRO A 81 9.72 3.74 8.65
N SER A 82 9.42 4.49 9.69
CA SER A 82 8.27 4.28 10.58
C SER A 82 6.97 4.75 9.92
N LEU A 83 5.82 4.44 10.54
CA LEU A 83 4.52 4.88 10.05
C LEU A 83 4.38 6.42 10.09
N ASP A 84 4.98 7.07 11.09
CA ASP A 84 4.94 8.52 11.22
C ASP A 84 5.84 9.22 10.18
N GLU A 85 6.85 8.51 9.67
CA GLU A 85 7.70 8.92 8.54
C GLU A 85 7.10 8.52 7.18
N SER A 86 5.79 8.32 7.11
CA SER A 86 5.13 7.87 5.89
C SER A 86 3.74 8.48 5.73
N PHE A 87 3.31 8.62 4.49
CA PHE A 87 1.90 8.72 4.12
C PHE A 87 1.41 7.40 3.53
N VAL A 88 0.09 7.23 3.52
CA VAL A 88 -0.59 6.18 2.78
C VAL A 88 -1.50 6.83 1.75
N VAL A 89 -1.24 6.53 0.48
CA VAL A 89 -2.04 6.95 -0.67
C VAL A 89 -3.09 5.87 -0.93
N ILE A 90 -4.36 6.22 -0.73
CA ILE A 90 -5.51 5.33 -0.84
C ILE A 90 -6.28 5.66 -2.13
N ARG A 91 -6.07 4.85 -3.16
CA ARG A 91 -6.78 4.98 -4.45
C ARG A 91 -7.97 4.04 -4.47
N MET A 92 -9.16 4.57 -4.77
CA MET A 92 -10.39 3.81 -4.92
C MET A 92 -10.84 3.79 -6.39
N ARG A 93 -11.19 2.61 -6.91
CA ARG A 93 -11.63 2.39 -8.31
C ARG A 93 -13.02 1.78 -8.32
N GLY A 94 -13.93 2.39 -9.07
CA GLY A 94 -15.29 1.88 -9.27
C GLY A 94 -16.29 2.29 -8.19
N PHE A 95 -15.85 2.94 -7.11
CA PHE A 95 -16.72 3.49 -6.08
C PHE A 95 -17.20 4.88 -6.48
N LYS A 96 -18.53 5.06 -6.61
CA LYS A 96 -19.14 6.35 -7.00
C LYS A 96 -19.54 7.22 -5.82
N ASN A 97 -19.88 6.60 -4.68
CA ASN A 97 -20.49 7.28 -3.54
C ASN A 97 -19.57 7.29 -2.30
N VAL A 98 -18.27 7.50 -2.52
CA VAL A 98 -17.34 7.67 -1.39
C VAL A 98 -17.52 9.07 -0.80
N ASP A 99 -17.87 9.15 0.48
CA ASP A 99 -17.98 10.42 1.20
C ASP A 99 -16.59 10.92 1.62
N PHE A 100 -15.87 11.51 0.65
CA PHE A 100 -14.56 12.11 0.91
C PHE A 100 -14.61 13.27 1.92
N PRO A 101 -15.60 14.18 1.90
CA PRO A 101 -15.74 15.19 2.95
C PRO A 101 -15.78 14.60 4.36
N TYR A 102 -16.55 13.53 4.57
CA TYR A 102 -16.57 12.80 5.84
C TYR A 102 -15.19 12.25 6.19
N LEU A 103 -14.55 11.52 5.26
CA LEU A 103 -13.22 10.94 5.50
C LEU A 103 -12.16 12.00 5.85
N LEU A 104 -12.18 13.14 5.16
CA LEU A 104 -11.28 14.27 5.43
C LEU A 104 -11.50 14.88 6.81
N SER A 105 -12.76 15.00 7.24
CA SER A 105 -13.11 15.55 8.56
C SER A 105 -12.72 14.61 9.70
N MET A 106 -12.82 13.29 9.48
CA MET A 106 -12.52 12.27 10.48
C MET A 106 -11.02 12.00 10.60
N ILE A 107 -10.29 12.05 9.48
CA ILE A 107 -8.87 11.70 9.43
C ILE A 107 -8.07 13.00 9.37
N ASP A 108 -7.75 13.53 10.55
CA ASP A 108 -6.94 14.75 10.65
C ASP A 108 -5.58 14.59 9.91
N GLY A 109 -5.15 15.65 9.22
CA GLY A 109 -3.96 15.64 8.37
C GLY A 109 -4.10 14.89 7.04
N SER A 110 -5.30 14.41 6.70
CA SER A 110 -5.57 13.84 5.36
C SER A 110 -5.90 14.91 4.33
N PHE A 111 -5.67 14.58 3.05
CA PHE A 111 -5.99 15.45 1.93
C PHE A 111 -6.24 14.65 0.65
N MET A 112 -6.85 15.29 -0.36
CA MET A 112 -7.11 14.67 -1.67
C MET A 112 -5.98 14.99 -2.64
N SER A 113 -5.38 13.96 -3.26
CA SER A 113 -4.37 14.14 -4.32
C SER A 113 -4.95 13.99 -5.73
N ARG A 114 -6.05 13.26 -5.87
CA ARG A 114 -6.87 13.11 -7.08
C ARG A 114 -8.34 12.96 -6.67
N HIS A 115 -9.26 13.09 -7.61
CA HIS A 115 -10.71 12.96 -7.37
C HIS A 115 -11.13 11.64 -6.70
N ASN A 116 -10.35 10.57 -6.85
CA ASN A 116 -10.61 9.25 -6.29
C ASN A 116 -9.47 8.76 -5.36
N THR A 117 -8.62 9.67 -4.90
CA THR A 117 -7.41 9.32 -4.14
C THR A 117 -7.28 10.20 -2.90
N LEU A 118 -7.39 9.55 -1.74
CA LEU A 118 -7.18 10.14 -0.43
C LEU A 118 -5.75 9.85 0.03
N VAL A 119 -5.07 10.81 0.62
CA VAL A 119 -3.76 10.65 1.25
C VAL A 119 -3.93 10.83 2.75
N VAL A 120 -3.44 9.88 3.55
CA VAL A 120 -3.58 9.89 5.01
C VAL A 120 -2.22 9.72 5.70
N PRO A 121 -1.98 10.32 6.87
CA PRO A 121 -0.79 10.05 7.66
C PRO A 121 -0.65 8.55 7.96
N GLY A 122 0.57 8.01 7.88
CA GLY A 122 0.80 6.58 8.02
C GLY A 122 0.38 6.01 9.38
N GLY A 123 0.55 6.77 10.47
CA GLY A 123 0.04 6.41 11.79
C GLY A 123 -1.49 6.26 11.87
N LYS A 124 -2.24 6.85 10.93
CA LYS A 124 -3.71 6.78 10.85
C LYS A 124 -4.21 5.76 9.82
N MET A 125 -3.33 4.96 9.24
CA MET A 125 -3.67 3.98 8.21
C MET A 125 -4.75 2.98 8.68
N SER A 126 -4.62 2.42 9.89
CA SER A 126 -5.60 1.45 10.41
C SER A 126 -6.98 2.07 10.56
N PHE A 127 -7.04 3.31 11.05
CA PHE A 127 -8.28 4.04 11.21
C PHE A 127 -8.93 4.38 9.86
N ALA A 128 -8.13 4.82 8.89
CA ALA A 128 -8.59 5.06 7.52
C ALA A 128 -9.12 3.76 6.87
N MET A 129 -8.43 2.64 7.08
CA MET A 129 -8.86 1.33 6.58
C MET A 129 -10.20 0.92 7.20
N GLU A 130 -10.41 1.14 8.49
CA GLU A 130 -11.69 0.86 9.14
C GLU A 130 -12.83 1.69 8.53
N LEU A 131 -12.66 3.02 8.41
CA LEU A 131 -13.69 3.90 7.87
C LEU A 131 -14.06 3.59 6.42
N ILE A 132 -13.10 3.15 5.61
CA ILE A 132 -13.31 2.86 4.19
C ILE A 132 -13.82 1.43 3.98
N ILE A 133 -13.20 0.44 4.62
CA ILE A 133 -13.46 -0.98 4.32
C ILE A 133 -14.70 -1.49 5.06
N ARG A 134 -14.95 -1.05 6.29
CA ARG A 134 -16.08 -1.53 7.09
C ARG A 134 -17.45 -1.34 6.39
N PRO A 135 -17.81 -0.15 5.85
CA PRO A 135 -19.09 0.00 5.16
C PRO A 135 -19.18 -0.84 3.89
N ILE A 136 -18.06 -1.03 3.17
CA ILE A 136 -18.02 -1.86 1.96
C ILE A 136 -18.25 -3.34 2.31
N LEU A 137 -17.61 -3.83 3.37
CA LEU A 137 -17.81 -5.19 3.85
C LEU A 137 -19.24 -5.42 4.33
N GLN A 138 -19.82 -4.46 5.03
CA GLN A 138 -21.22 -4.53 5.46
C GLN A 138 -22.15 -4.64 4.24
N GLN A 139 -21.98 -3.77 3.25
CA GLN A 139 -22.75 -3.82 2.01
C GLN A 139 -22.59 -5.17 1.28
N LEU A 140 -21.36 -5.72 1.25
CA LEU A 140 -21.08 -7.00 0.62
C LEU A 140 -21.79 -8.15 1.34
N LEU A 141 -21.80 -8.15 2.68
CA LEU A 141 -22.50 -9.16 3.48
C LEU A 141 -24.02 -9.09 3.31
N GLU A 142 -24.58 -7.88 3.18
CA GLU A 142 -26.02 -7.67 3.05
C GLU A 142 -26.55 -7.94 1.64
N THR A 143 -25.80 -7.55 0.60
CA THR A 143 -26.29 -7.54 -0.79
C THR A 143 -25.58 -8.52 -1.72
N GLY A 144 -24.45 -9.10 -1.27
CA GLY A 144 -23.57 -9.91 -2.10
C GLY A 144 -22.87 -9.12 -3.21
N LYS A 145 -22.85 -7.78 -3.15
CA LYS A 145 -22.27 -6.89 -4.17
C LYS A 145 -21.51 -5.72 -3.54
N ILE A 146 -20.54 -5.19 -4.29
CA ILE A 146 -19.85 -3.92 -4.00
C ILE A 146 -20.32 -2.82 -4.97
N GLY A 147 -20.73 -1.66 -4.45
CA GLY A 147 -21.14 -0.49 -5.25
C GLY A 147 -22.57 -0.53 -5.74
#